data_AF-A0A5C3PEV5-F1
#
_entry.id   AF-A0A5C3PEV5-F1
#
_cell.length_a   1.000
_cell.length_b   1.000
_cell.length_c   1.000
_cell.angle_alpha   90.00
_cell.angle_beta   90.00
_cell.angle_gamma   90.00
#
_symmetry.space_group_name_H-M   'P 1'
#
loop_
_entity.id
_entity.type
_entity.pdbx_description
1 polymer ?
#
loop_
_entity_poly.entity_id
_entity_poly.type
_entity_poly.pdbx_seq_one_letter_code
_entity_poly.pdbx_strand_id
1 'polypeptide(L)'
;MQLVSSLAIVAVMVAAVAVATPPIIDTPVGATQCSPTELLWDGGAEVSVESSQMSPQNPDSVKSIVNESRQILETFAGLTGHSFIWSTNIPGGEIVGVQLRDSTGTEAETALFEIVTSSDSSCL
;
A
#
# COMPACT_ATOMS: atom_id res chain seq x y z
N MET A 1 34.56 29.54 -49.45
CA MET A 1 33.37 29.66 -48.58
C MET A 1 32.97 28.26 -48.15
N GLN A 2 33.46 27.82 -46.98
CA GLN A 2 33.21 26.47 -46.44
C GLN A 2 31.89 26.49 -45.65
N LEU A 3 30.95 25.65 -46.09
CA LEU A 3 29.74 25.28 -45.36
C LEU A 3 30.15 24.57 -44.06
N VAL A 4 29.84 25.16 -42.91
CA VAL A 4 29.97 24.49 -41.61
C VAL A 4 28.56 24.08 -41.20
N SER A 5 28.17 22.85 -41.53
CA SER A 5 26.93 22.23 -41.07
C SER A 5 27.06 21.91 -39.58
N SER A 6 26.31 22.62 -38.75
CA SER A 6 26.17 22.33 -37.32
C SER A 6 25.38 21.03 -37.11
N LEU A 7 26.04 20.00 -36.57
CA LEU A 7 25.37 18.83 -36.01
C LEU A 7 24.86 19.17 -34.61
N ALA A 8 23.54 19.28 -34.43
CA ALA A 8 22.92 19.32 -33.12
C ALA A 8 22.77 17.88 -32.59
N ILE A 9 23.53 17.53 -31.54
CA ILE A 9 23.40 16.24 -30.85
C ILE A 9 22.28 16.40 -29.81
N VAL A 10 21.12 15.79 -30.07
CA VAL A 10 20.04 15.68 -29.08
C VAL A 10 20.39 14.50 -28.17
N ALA A 11 20.86 14.80 -26.96
CA ALA A 11 21.06 13.79 -25.92
C ALA A 11 19.69 13.38 -25.35
N VAL A 12 19.20 12.19 -25.71
CA VAL A 12 18.02 11.57 -25.10
C VAL A 12 18.43 11.05 -23.73
N MET A 13 18.00 11.71 -22.65
CA MET A 13 18.10 11.16 -21.31
C MET A 13 17.06 10.07 -21.15
N VAL A 14 17.49 8.81 -21.17
CA VAL A 14 16.65 7.68 -20.80
C VAL A 14 16.54 7.71 -19.28
N ALA A 15 15.42 8.22 -18.77
CA ALA A 15 15.09 8.06 -17.36
C ALA A 15 14.96 6.54 -17.10
N ALA A 16 15.90 6.00 -16.34
CA ALA A 16 15.78 4.64 -15.84
C ALA A 16 14.60 4.61 -14.86
N VAL A 17 13.46 4.13 -15.33
CA VAL A 17 12.35 3.77 -14.44
C VAL A 17 12.83 2.58 -13.62
N ALA A 18 13.03 2.76 -12.31
CA ALA A 18 13.17 1.64 -11.42
C ALA A 18 11.87 0.84 -11.49
N VAL A 19 11.93 -0.38 -12.00
CA VAL A 19 10.78 -1.29 -12.05
C VAL A 19 10.55 -1.77 -10.62
N ALA A 20 9.69 -1.09 -9.88
CA ALA A 20 9.20 -1.60 -8.61
C ALA A 20 8.45 -2.91 -8.87
N THR A 21 8.77 -3.96 -8.12
CA THR A 21 7.96 -5.18 -8.13
C THR A 21 6.56 -4.83 -7.61
N PRO A 22 5.47 -5.37 -8.20
CA PRO A 22 4.13 -5.14 -7.69
C PRO A 22 4.03 -5.49 -6.20
N PRO A 23 3.24 -4.76 -5.40
CA PRO A 23 3.02 -5.10 -4.01
C PRO A 23 2.32 -6.46 -3.90
N ILE A 24 2.66 -7.22 -2.86
CA ILE A 24 2.01 -8.48 -2.47
C ILE A 24 1.78 -8.40 -0.97
N ILE A 25 0.55 -8.54 -0.51
CA ILE A 25 0.21 -8.51 0.91
C ILE A 25 -0.10 -9.92 1.42
N ASP A 26 0.52 -10.30 2.53
CA ASP A 26 0.29 -11.59 3.15
C ASP A 26 -1.10 -11.65 3.77
N THR A 27 -1.82 -12.75 3.53
CA THR A 27 -3.11 -12.99 4.16
C THR A 27 -2.88 -13.49 5.59
N PRO A 28 -3.36 -12.79 6.63
CA PRO A 28 -3.30 -13.29 7.99
C PRO A 28 -4.08 -14.61 8.10
N VAL A 29 -3.59 -15.53 8.94
CA VAL A 29 -4.37 -16.74 9.30
C VAL A 29 -5.67 -16.40 10.05
N GLY A 30 -5.74 -15.19 10.59
CA GLY A 30 -6.87 -14.58 11.30
C GLY A 30 -6.39 -13.35 12.07
N ALA A 31 -7.31 -12.55 12.56
CA ALA A 31 -7.03 -11.40 13.42
C ALA A 31 -7.90 -11.47 14.67
N THR A 32 -7.35 -11.27 15.86
CA THR A 32 -8.15 -11.37 17.11
C THR A 32 -8.71 -10.01 17.49
N GLN A 33 -10.01 -9.93 17.78
CA GLN A 33 -10.67 -8.71 18.24
C GLN A 33 -9.89 -8.08 19.41
N CYS A 34 -9.61 -6.78 19.30
CA CYS A 34 -8.85 -5.99 20.28
C CYS A 34 -7.46 -6.50 20.59
N SER A 35 -6.84 -7.23 19.65
CA SER A 35 -5.45 -7.62 19.71
C SER A 35 -4.69 -7.07 18.50
N PRO A 36 -3.45 -6.60 18.68
CA PRO A 36 -2.60 -6.22 17.57
C PRO A 36 -2.45 -7.37 16.55
N THR A 37 -2.69 -7.05 15.28
CA THR A 37 -2.45 -7.89 14.11
C THR A 37 -1.41 -7.23 13.23
N GLU A 38 -0.34 -7.97 12.92
CA GLU A 38 0.68 -7.50 11.99
C GLU A 38 0.29 -7.83 10.55
N LEU A 39 0.33 -6.81 9.69
CA LEU A 39 0.08 -6.92 8.26
C LEU A 39 1.40 -6.71 7.53
N LEU A 40 1.87 -7.73 6.82
CA LEU A 40 3.14 -7.75 6.10
C LEU A 40 2.90 -7.69 4.60
N TRP A 41 3.76 -7.00 3.87
CA TRP A 41 3.73 -6.98 2.42
C TRP A 41 5.14 -6.87 1.82
N ASP A 42 5.32 -7.49 0.66
CA ASP A 42 6.52 -7.38 -0.16
C ASP A 42 6.28 -6.49 -1.37
N GLY A 43 7.36 -5.95 -1.93
CA GLY A 43 7.28 -5.10 -3.13
C GLY A 43 6.51 -3.80 -2.92
N GLY A 44 6.06 -3.21 -4.02
CA GLY A 44 5.50 -1.87 -4.08
C GLY A 44 6.58 -0.78 -4.12
N ALA A 45 6.17 0.40 -4.57
CA ALA A 45 7.03 1.58 -4.53
C ALA A 45 7.00 2.24 -3.14
N GLU A 46 8.17 2.32 -2.48
CA GLU A 46 8.33 3.05 -1.22
C GLU A 46 8.16 4.56 -1.43
N VAL A 47 7.44 5.22 -0.52
CA VAL A 47 7.36 6.70 -0.49
C VAL A 47 8.66 7.25 0.10
N SER A 48 9.54 7.74 -0.76
CA SER A 48 10.69 8.53 -0.33
C SER A 48 10.20 9.93 0.05
N VAL A 49 10.54 10.40 1.26
CA VAL A 49 10.19 11.77 1.72
C VAL A 49 10.71 12.90 0.82
N GLU A 50 11.61 12.61 -0.13
CA GLU A 50 12.10 13.58 -1.11
C GLU A 50 11.20 13.67 -2.37
N SER A 51 10.42 12.64 -2.71
CA SER A 51 9.61 12.59 -3.94
C SER A 51 8.17 13.08 -3.76
N SER A 52 7.71 13.31 -2.52
CA SER A 52 6.35 13.77 -2.20
C SER A 52 6.07 15.23 -2.62
N GLN A 53 7.07 15.98 -3.12
CA GLN A 53 6.92 17.37 -3.55
C GLN A 53 6.51 17.56 -5.02
N MET A 54 6.34 16.50 -5.83
CA MET A 54 6.12 16.65 -7.29
C MET A 54 4.85 16.04 -7.90
N SER A 55 3.89 15.54 -7.12
CA SER A 55 2.56 15.23 -7.69
C SER A 55 1.41 15.49 -6.72
N PRO A 56 0.46 16.39 -7.05
CA PRO A 56 -0.75 16.65 -6.24
C PRO A 56 -1.82 15.55 -6.38
N GLN A 57 -1.51 14.41 -7.00
CA GLN A 57 -2.44 13.31 -7.24
C GLN A 57 -1.98 12.05 -6.50
N ASN A 58 -2.12 12.11 -5.17
CA ASN A 58 -2.07 10.99 -4.22
C ASN A 58 -0.70 10.26 -4.04
N PRO A 59 0.30 10.90 -3.39
CA PRO A 59 1.63 10.34 -3.19
C PRO A 59 1.78 9.34 -2.02
N ASP A 60 0.72 8.88 -1.36
CA ASP A 60 0.83 8.07 -0.13
C ASP A 60 0.38 6.61 -0.35
N SER A 61 1.15 5.67 0.17
CA SER A 61 0.71 4.27 0.28
C SER A 61 -0.50 4.21 1.23
N VAL A 62 -1.62 3.67 0.74
CA VAL A 62 -2.90 3.55 1.44
C VAL A 62 -3.17 2.07 1.75
N LYS A 63 -3.73 1.78 2.92
CA LYS A 63 -4.23 0.45 3.28
C LYS A 63 -5.65 0.55 3.79
N SER A 64 -6.52 -0.34 3.33
CA SER A 64 -7.92 -0.36 3.73
C SER A 64 -8.32 -1.74 4.24
N ILE A 65 -9.05 -1.77 5.35
CA ILE A 65 -9.78 -2.97 5.78
C ILE A 65 -11.14 -2.93 5.10
N VAL A 66 -11.52 -4.01 4.44
CA VAL A 66 -12.79 -4.12 3.71
C VAL A 66 -13.58 -5.34 4.17
N ASN A 67 -14.91 -5.28 4.10
CA ASN A 67 -15.73 -6.47 4.32
C ASN A 67 -15.90 -7.30 3.03
N GLU A 68 -16.67 -8.40 3.12
CA GLU A 68 -16.98 -9.28 1.98
C GLU A 68 -17.65 -8.57 0.79
N SER A 69 -18.38 -7.47 1.06
CA SER A 69 -19.02 -6.64 0.03
C SER A 69 -18.09 -5.56 -0.55
N ARG A 70 -16.79 -5.60 -0.22
CA ARG A 70 -15.77 -4.60 -0.57
C ARG A 70 -16.09 -3.19 -0.03
N GLN A 71 -16.90 -3.08 1.01
CA GLN A 71 -17.10 -1.83 1.72
C GLN A 71 -15.88 -1.56 2.59
N ILE A 72 -15.32 -0.35 2.49
CA ILE A 72 -14.23 0.11 3.35
C ILE A 72 -14.76 0.28 4.77
N LEU A 73 -14.14 -0.43 5.70
CA LEU A 73 -14.38 -0.33 7.14
C LEU A 73 -13.39 0.65 7.78
N GLU A 74 -12.12 0.56 7.37
CA GLU A 74 -11.03 1.41 7.88
C GLU A 74 -10.05 1.76 6.76
N THR A 75 -9.40 2.92 6.86
CA THR A 75 -8.36 3.38 5.92
C THR A 75 -7.19 3.99 6.68
N PHE A 76 -5.98 3.61 6.27
CA PHE A 76 -4.71 4.11 6.78
C PHE A 76 -3.89 4.69 5.63
N ALA A 77 -3.23 5.82 5.84
CA ALA A 77 -2.41 6.50 4.83
C ALA A 77 -1.04 6.88 5.43
N GLY A 78 -0.08 7.23 4.57
CA GLY A 78 1.26 7.60 5.00
C GLY A 78 2.06 6.41 5.55
N LEU A 79 1.76 5.20 5.06
CA LEU A 79 2.47 4.00 5.47
C LEU A 79 3.88 4.00 4.90
N THR A 80 4.85 3.63 5.74
CA THR A 80 6.26 3.48 5.36
C THR A 80 6.74 2.07 5.66
N GLY A 81 7.68 1.56 4.86
CA GLY A 81 8.18 0.20 4.98
C GLY A 81 7.20 -0.88 4.47
N HIS A 82 7.31 -2.06 5.07
CA HIS A 82 6.71 -3.33 4.60
C HIS A 82 5.81 -4.01 5.65
N SER A 83 5.51 -3.31 6.75
CA SER A 83 4.76 -3.85 7.89
C SER A 83 3.86 -2.79 8.51
N PHE A 84 2.68 -3.17 8.98
CA PHE A 84 1.77 -2.31 9.72
C PHE A 84 1.11 -3.08 10.86
N ILE A 85 1.14 -2.50 12.07
CA ILE A 85 0.44 -3.05 13.23
C ILE A 85 -0.95 -2.43 13.31
N TRP A 86 -1.96 -3.26 13.09
CA TRP A 86 -3.36 -2.90 13.21
C TRP A 86 -3.89 -3.33 14.58
N SER A 87 -4.63 -2.48 15.29
CA SER A 87 -5.22 -2.80 16.60
C SER A 87 -6.41 -3.77 16.56
N THR A 88 -6.85 -4.20 15.37
CA THR A 88 -8.01 -5.08 15.14
C THR A 88 -9.25 -4.65 15.94
N ASN A 89 -9.69 -3.43 15.66
CA ASN A 89 -10.88 -2.78 16.20
C ASN A 89 -12.14 -3.07 15.38
N ILE A 90 -12.30 -4.34 15.00
CA ILE A 90 -13.48 -4.86 14.31
C ILE A 90 -14.09 -5.96 15.21
N PRO A 91 -15.43 -6.04 15.33
CA PRO A 91 -16.07 -7.10 16.10
C PRO A 91 -15.70 -8.50 15.60
N GLY A 92 -15.59 -9.45 16.52
CA GLY A 92 -15.40 -10.85 16.19
C GLY A 92 -16.59 -11.45 15.43
N GLY A 93 -16.29 -12.38 14.53
CA GLY A 93 -17.24 -12.99 13.60
C GLY A 93 -17.39 -12.26 12.27
N GLU A 94 -16.77 -11.08 12.12
CA GLU A 94 -16.70 -10.38 10.83
C GLU A 94 -15.69 -11.07 9.89
N ILE A 95 -15.99 -11.05 8.60
CA ILE A 95 -15.09 -11.51 7.54
C ILE A 95 -14.58 -10.29 6.80
N VAL A 96 -13.27 -10.12 6.79
CA VAL A 96 -12.60 -8.95 6.22
C VAL A 96 -11.47 -9.33 5.27
N GLY A 97 -11.07 -8.39 4.43
CA GLY A 97 -9.85 -8.43 3.65
C GLY A 97 -9.08 -7.13 3.82
N VAL A 98 -7.82 -7.12 3.36
CA VAL A 98 -6.99 -5.92 3.33
C VAL A 98 -6.66 -5.58 1.90
N GLN A 99 -6.92 -4.33 1.51
CA GLN A 99 -6.44 -3.74 0.26
C GLN A 99 -5.24 -2.85 0.58
N LEU A 100 -4.18 -2.99 -0.20
CA LEU A 100 -2.98 -2.15 -0.16
C LEU A 100 -2.86 -1.45 -1.51
N ARG A 101 -2.63 -0.14 -1.50
CA ARG A 101 -2.31 0.65 -2.67
C ARG A 101 -1.00 1.37 -2.43
N ASP A 102 -0.03 1.18 -3.30
CA ASP A 102 1.25 1.87 -3.18
C ASP A 102 1.21 3.29 -3.77
N SER A 103 2.33 4.01 -3.66
CA SER A 103 2.48 5.38 -4.15
C SER A 103 2.41 5.55 -5.68
N THR A 104 2.55 4.45 -6.43
CA THR A 104 2.35 4.44 -7.89
C THR A 104 0.90 4.15 -8.29
N GLY A 105 0.06 3.82 -7.31
CA GLY A 105 -1.32 3.42 -7.50
C GLY A 105 -1.50 1.95 -7.83
N THR A 106 -0.46 1.12 -7.66
CA THR A 106 -0.56 -0.33 -7.82
C THR A 106 -1.24 -0.93 -6.60
N GLU A 107 -2.23 -1.80 -6.82
CA GLU A 107 -3.04 -2.40 -5.76
C GLU A 107 -2.66 -3.87 -5.51
N ALA A 108 -2.78 -4.30 -4.26
CA ALA A 108 -2.65 -5.68 -3.79
C ALA A 108 -3.76 -5.97 -2.77
N GLU A 109 -4.25 -7.19 -2.73
CA GLU A 109 -5.34 -7.59 -1.82
C GLU A 109 -5.01 -8.92 -1.15
N THR A 110 -5.44 -9.08 0.10
CA THR A 110 -5.43 -10.39 0.77
C THR A 110 -6.62 -11.23 0.30
N ALA A 111 -6.60 -12.53 0.58
CA ALA A 111 -7.85 -13.27 0.68
C ALA A 111 -8.67 -12.78 1.89
N LEU A 112 -9.96 -13.13 1.92
CA LEU A 112 -10.80 -12.86 3.08
C LEU A 112 -10.39 -13.75 4.26
N PHE A 113 -10.41 -13.20 5.47
CA PHE A 113 -10.13 -13.88 6.73
C PHE A 113 -11.07 -13.42 7.83
N GLU A 114 -11.23 -14.24 8.86
CA GLU A 114 -12.15 -14.00 9.98
C GLU A 114 -11.49 -13.18 11.09
N ILE A 115 -12.27 -12.31 11.72
CA ILE A 115 -11.95 -11.72 13.01
C ILE A 115 -12.36 -12.67 14.13
N VAL A 116 -11.40 -13.21 14.85
CA VAL A 116 -11.63 -14.12 15.96
C VAL A 116 -12.18 -13.35 17.15
N THR A 117 -13.34 -13.77 17.65
CA THR A 117 -13.97 -13.19 18.85
C THR A 117 -13.06 -13.28 20.07
N SER A 118 -12.98 -12.17 20.81
CA SER A 118 -12.26 -12.05 22.07
C SER A 118 -13.21 -11.68 23.20
N SER A 119 -12.83 -11.99 24.44
CA SER A 119 -13.50 -11.44 25.63
C SER A 119 -13.20 -9.96 25.86
N ASP A 120 -12.19 -9.42 25.18
CA ASP A 120 -11.84 -8.00 25.22
C ASP A 120 -12.58 -7.24 24.10
N SER A 121 -13.33 -6.21 24.47
CA SER A 121 -14.06 -5.31 23.57
C SER A 121 -13.68 -3.85 23.80
N SER A 122 -12.55 -3.57 24.46
CA SER A 122 -12.15 -2.21 24.84
C SER A 122 -11.72 -1.32 23.66
N CYS A 123 -11.46 -1.93 22.50
CA CYS A 123 -11.02 -1.26 21.27
C CYS A 123 -12.15 -0.97 20.26
N LEU A 124 -13.37 -1.48 20.52
CA LEU A 124 -14.53 -1.34 19.62
C LEU A 124 -15.23 0.00 19.79
#